data_AF-A0A932NP44-F1
#
_entry.id   AF-A0A932NP44-F1
#
_cell.length_a   1.000
_cell.length_b   1.000
_cell.length_c   1.000
_cell.angle_alpha   90.00
_cell.angle_beta   90.00
_cell.angle_gamma   90.00
#
_symmetry.space_group_name_H-M   'P 1'
#
loop_
_entity.id
_entity.type
_entity.pdbx_description
1 polymer ?
#
loop_
_entity_poly.entity_id
_entity_poly.type
_entity_poly.pdbx_seq_one_letter_code
_entity_poly.pdbx_strand_id
1 'polypeptide(L)'
;MSVNYDFAHRELRELALEDPRTMLGMLSDPAGLAAMARVWNKISELGGSASGVTSRDFVPAVRALPDGTQVGIVGLPKAAAMCEALMVAVVMGPSPRYFTLEVTMRGPELDRRGNVLCEWRREEKGYGHANHGAEVMPEDAEGFLKAIAALLPG
;
A
#
# COMPACT_ATOMS: atom_id res chain seq x y z
N MET A 1 7.25 -14.89 -6.03
CA MET A 1 6.81 -13.63 -5.40
C MET A 1 5.60 -13.92 -4.55
N SER A 2 5.43 -13.25 -3.42
CA SER A 2 4.28 -13.49 -2.56
C SER A 2 3.06 -12.71 -3.03
N VAL A 3 1.89 -13.09 -2.51
CA VAL A 3 0.61 -12.47 -2.86
C VAL A 3 0.58 -11.00 -2.45
N ASN A 4 1.09 -10.67 -1.25
CA ASN A 4 1.23 -9.27 -0.80
C ASN A 4 2.06 -8.47 -1.79
N TYR A 5 3.19 -9.03 -2.22
CA TYR A 5 4.06 -8.33 -3.13
C TYR A 5 3.35 -8.04 -4.46
N ASP A 6 2.80 -9.07 -5.10
CA ASP A 6 2.16 -8.90 -6.41
C ASP A 6 0.92 -8.01 -6.31
N PHE A 7 0.10 -8.17 -5.27
CA PHE A 7 -1.10 -7.36 -5.09
C PHE A 7 -0.77 -5.88 -4.84
N ALA A 8 0.17 -5.59 -3.93
CA ALA A 8 0.54 -4.21 -3.62
C ALA A 8 1.33 -3.55 -4.74
N HIS A 9 2.42 -4.19 -5.18
CA HIS A 9 3.39 -3.57 -6.09
C HIS A 9 2.99 -3.62 -7.56
N ARG A 10 2.05 -4.50 -7.93
CA ARG A 10 1.55 -4.56 -9.31
C ARG A 10 0.13 -4.04 -9.39
N GLU A 11 -0.84 -4.79 -8.87
CA GLU A 11 -2.26 -4.52 -9.12
C GLU A 11 -2.73 -3.19 -8.49
N LEU A 12 -2.47 -2.99 -7.20
CA LEU A 12 -2.90 -1.79 -6.51
C LEU A 12 -2.11 -0.56 -6.94
N ARG A 13 -0.79 -0.68 -7.16
CA ARG A 13 0.02 0.43 -7.68
C ARG A 13 -0.48 0.90 -9.04
N GLU A 14 -0.76 -0.03 -9.96
CA GLU A 14 -1.27 0.29 -11.29
C GLU A 14 -2.62 0.99 -11.20
N LEU A 15 -3.58 0.41 -10.46
CA LEU A 15 -4.87 1.04 -10.24
C LEU A 15 -4.74 2.42 -9.58
N ALA A 16 -3.89 2.57 -8.56
CA ALA A 16 -3.68 3.82 -7.84
C ALA A 16 -3.12 4.92 -8.74
N LEU A 17 -2.22 4.59 -9.66
CA LEU A 17 -1.53 5.59 -10.48
C LEU A 17 -2.26 5.86 -11.79
N GLU A 18 -3.12 4.95 -12.26
CA GLU A 18 -3.93 5.13 -13.47
C GLU A 18 -5.32 5.68 -13.18
N ASP A 19 -5.99 5.19 -12.13
CA ASP A 19 -7.29 5.67 -11.68
C ASP A 19 -7.36 5.75 -10.14
N PRO A 20 -6.67 6.74 -9.55
CA PRO A 20 -6.62 6.92 -8.09
C PRO A 20 -8.01 7.15 -7.47
N ARG A 21 -8.97 7.71 -8.23
CA ARG A 21 -10.33 7.95 -7.75
C ARG A 21 -11.08 6.65 -7.56
N THR A 22 -10.97 5.72 -8.51
CA THR A 22 -11.55 4.38 -8.39
C THR A 22 -10.96 3.66 -7.19
N MET A 23 -9.64 3.68 -6.99
CA MET A 23 -9.02 3.08 -5.80
C MET A 23 -9.58 3.69 -4.51
N LEU A 24 -9.64 5.02 -4.40
CA LEU A 24 -10.17 5.70 -3.22
C LEU A 24 -11.65 5.36 -2.95
N GLY A 25 -12.45 5.28 -4.01
CA GLY A 25 -13.84 4.85 -3.95
C GLY A 25 -13.98 3.42 -3.44
N MET A 26 -13.13 2.51 -3.93
CA MET A 26 -13.12 1.11 -3.46
C MET A 26 -12.77 0.98 -1.98
N LEU A 27 -11.90 1.82 -1.45
CA LEU A 27 -11.55 1.84 -0.03
C LEU A 27 -12.68 2.37 0.87
N SER A 28 -13.62 3.10 0.30
CA SER A 28 -14.76 3.69 1.02
C SER A 28 -16.04 2.83 0.92
N ASP A 29 -16.04 1.78 0.10
CA ASP A 29 -17.20 0.96 -0.22
C ASP A 29 -16.95 -0.52 0.14
N PRO A 30 -17.82 -1.15 0.96
CA PRO A 30 -17.76 -2.59 1.21
C PRO A 30 -17.69 -3.46 -0.05
N ALA A 31 -18.36 -3.08 -1.14
CA ALA A 31 -18.31 -3.81 -2.41
C ALA A 31 -16.93 -3.68 -3.08
N GLY A 32 -16.27 -2.52 -2.93
CA GLY A 32 -14.91 -2.28 -3.38
C GLY A 32 -13.89 -3.14 -2.63
N LEU A 33 -13.99 -3.21 -1.30
CA LEU A 33 -13.15 -4.09 -0.48
C LEU A 33 -13.38 -5.57 -0.81
N ALA A 34 -14.63 -5.96 -1.09
CA ALA A 34 -14.94 -7.32 -1.54
C ALA A 34 -14.31 -7.61 -2.92
N ALA A 35 -14.23 -6.62 -3.82
CA ALA A 35 -13.53 -6.76 -5.09
C ALA A 35 -12.01 -6.93 -4.89
N MET A 36 -11.40 -6.16 -4.00
CA MET A 36 -10.00 -6.32 -3.62
C MET A 36 -9.71 -7.73 -3.09
N ALA A 37 -10.56 -8.24 -2.20
CA ALA A 37 -10.45 -9.61 -1.69
C ALA A 37 -10.50 -10.68 -2.80
N ARG A 38 -11.38 -10.50 -3.80
CA ARG A 38 -11.44 -11.42 -4.96
C ARG A 38 -10.17 -11.40 -5.78
N VAL A 39 -9.62 -10.22 -6.07
CA VAL A 39 -8.35 -10.09 -6.81
C VAL A 39 -7.21 -10.73 -6.02
N TRP A 40 -7.13 -10.46 -4.71
CA TRP A 40 -6.15 -11.07 -3.81
C TRP A 40 -6.20 -12.60 -3.87
N ASN A 41 -7.37 -13.17 -3.62
CA ASN A 41 -7.54 -14.62 -3.61
C ASN A 41 -7.21 -15.21 -4.98
N LYS A 42 -7.53 -14.51 -6.08
CA LYS A 42 -7.16 -14.96 -7.42
C LYS A 42 -5.64 -15.01 -7.62
N ILE A 43 -4.90 -14.01 -7.16
CA ILE A 43 -3.43 -14.01 -7.20
C ILE A 43 -2.87 -15.16 -6.36
N SER A 44 -3.42 -15.35 -5.16
CA SER A 44 -3.03 -16.46 -4.28
C SER A 44 -3.23 -17.80 -4.98
N GLU A 45 -4.40 -18.05 -5.57
CA GLU A 45 -4.72 -19.28 -6.29
C GLU A 45 -3.75 -19.53 -7.45
N LEU A 46 -3.44 -18.49 -8.22
CA LEU A 46 -2.47 -18.56 -9.32
C LEU A 46 -1.05 -18.86 -8.82
N GLY A 47 -0.72 -18.43 -7.60
CA GLY A 47 0.52 -18.80 -6.90
C GLY A 47 0.51 -20.19 -6.27
N GLY A 48 -0.56 -20.97 -6.46
CA GLY A 48 -0.68 -22.33 -5.92
C GLY A 48 -1.15 -22.40 -4.46
N SER A 49 -1.69 -21.31 -3.91
CA SER A 49 -2.21 -21.25 -2.54
C SER A 49 -3.66 -20.78 -2.52
N ALA A 50 -4.57 -21.53 -1.90
CA ALA A 50 -5.92 -21.05 -1.67
C ALA A 50 -5.95 -20.17 -0.41
N SER A 51 -5.99 -18.84 -0.57
CA SER A 51 -6.27 -17.94 0.54
C SER A 51 -7.78 -17.77 0.72
N GLY A 52 -8.22 -17.58 1.97
CA GLY A 52 -9.61 -17.30 2.32
C GLY A 52 -9.84 -15.84 2.70
N VAL A 53 -9.12 -14.91 2.08
CA VAL A 53 -9.19 -13.48 2.43
C VAL A 53 -10.57 -12.93 2.09
N THR A 54 -11.13 -12.16 3.01
CA THR A 54 -12.42 -11.47 2.89
C THR A 54 -12.21 -9.96 2.97
N SER A 55 -13.27 -9.18 2.73
CA SER A 55 -13.21 -7.73 2.89
C SER A 55 -12.84 -7.27 4.31
N ARG A 56 -13.05 -8.12 5.33
CA ARG A 56 -12.77 -7.80 6.74
C ARG A 56 -11.28 -7.87 7.10
N ASP A 57 -10.49 -8.52 6.25
CA ASP A 57 -9.05 -8.67 6.44
C ASP A 57 -8.28 -7.44 5.95
N PHE A 58 -8.96 -6.52 5.26
CA PHE A 58 -8.45 -5.21 4.91
C PHE A 58 -8.84 -4.19 5.98
N VAL A 59 -7.92 -3.29 6.32
CA VAL A 59 -8.17 -2.21 7.27
C VAL A 59 -8.14 -0.88 6.51
N PRO A 60 -9.29 -0.42 5.96
CA PRO A 60 -9.34 0.81 5.18
C PRO A 60 -9.34 2.05 6.08
N ALA A 61 -8.72 3.12 5.61
CA ALA A 61 -8.86 4.44 6.19
C ALA A 61 -8.79 5.49 5.08
N VAL A 62 -9.80 6.36 4.98
CA VAL A 62 -9.75 7.54 4.11
C VAL A 62 -9.65 8.79 4.96
N ARG A 63 -8.74 9.69 4.61
CA ARG A 63 -8.43 10.91 5.35
C ARG A 63 -8.26 12.07 4.37
N ALA A 64 -8.60 13.27 4.82
CA ALA A 64 -8.28 14.52 4.11
C ALA A 64 -7.19 15.25 4.90
N LEU A 65 -6.21 15.79 4.19
CA LEU A 65 -5.19 16.68 4.73
C LEU A 65 -5.70 18.13 4.77
N PRO A 66 -5.05 19.05 5.50
CA PRO A 66 -5.51 20.43 5.65
C PRO A 66 -5.66 21.22 4.33
N ASP A 67 -4.88 20.86 3.30
CA ASP A 67 -4.92 21.44 1.96
C ASP A 67 -6.02 20.83 1.06
N GLY A 68 -6.79 19.87 1.59
CA GLY A 68 -7.85 19.16 0.87
C GLY A 68 -7.36 17.91 0.12
N THR A 69 -6.06 17.58 0.14
CA THR A 69 -5.56 16.32 -0.43
C THR A 69 -6.19 15.13 0.28
N GLN A 70 -6.78 14.22 -0.49
CA GLN A 70 -7.34 12.98 0.03
C GLN A 70 -6.31 11.87 0.01
N VAL A 71 -6.24 11.10 1.09
CA VAL A 71 -5.37 9.93 1.24
C VAL A 71 -6.24 8.73 1.56
N GLY A 72 -6.16 7.70 0.73
CA GLY A 72 -6.76 6.39 0.98
C GLY A 72 -5.69 5.40 1.41
N ILE A 73 -5.85 4.79 2.58
CA ILE A 73 -4.93 3.80 3.16
C ILE A 73 -5.66 2.47 3.27
N VAL A 74 -4.94 1.38 3.05
CA VAL A 74 -5.42 0.04 3.34
C VAL A 74 -4.31 -0.82 3.94
N GLY A 75 -4.59 -1.38 5.12
CA GLY A 75 -3.81 -2.48 5.68
C GLY A 75 -4.07 -3.77 4.91
N LEU A 76 -2.99 -4.47 4.56
CA LEU A 76 -3.05 -5.71 3.79
C LEU A 76 -3.00 -6.94 4.71
N PRO A 77 -3.62 -8.05 4.32
CA PRO A 77 -3.50 -9.31 5.04
C PRO A 77 -2.03 -9.76 5.14
N LYS A 78 -1.60 -10.14 6.35
CA LYS A 78 -0.40 -10.97 6.65
C LYS A 78 0.85 -10.69 5.78
N ALA A 79 1.65 -9.70 6.15
CA ALA A 79 3.05 -9.63 5.70
C ALA A 79 3.94 -10.46 6.65
N ALA A 80 4.66 -11.43 6.10
CA ALA A 80 5.55 -12.35 6.80
C ALA A 80 6.99 -12.34 6.26
N ALA A 81 7.21 -11.87 5.03
CA ALA A 81 8.52 -11.88 4.37
C ALA A 81 9.03 -10.48 4.01
N MET A 82 10.34 -10.38 3.79
CA MET A 82 10.99 -9.15 3.34
C MET A 82 10.36 -8.66 2.02
N CYS A 83 10.22 -7.33 1.89
CA CYS A 83 9.58 -6.63 0.78
C CYS A 83 8.07 -6.87 0.65
N GLU A 84 7.42 -7.51 1.63
CA GLU A 84 5.96 -7.58 1.65
C GLU A 84 5.38 -6.30 2.24
N ALA A 85 4.41 -5.71 1.52
CA ALA A 85 3.69 -4.55 1.99
C ALA A 85 2.73 -4.93 3.15
N LEU A 86 2.85 -4.17 4.24
CA LEU A 86 1.96 -4.17 5.42
C LEU A 86 0.75 -3.27 5.18
N MET A 87 1.01 -2.08 4.65
CA MET A 87 0.00 -1.07 4.35
C MET A 87 0.37 -0.41 3.03
N VAL A 88 -0.64 0.06 2.31
CA VAL A 88 -0.45 0.86 1.12
C VAL A 88 -1.35 2.09 1.17
N ALA A 89 -0.94 3.15 0.48
CA ALA A 89 -1.71 4.37 0.40
C ALA A 89 -1.72 4.95 -1.01
N VAL A 90 -2.85 5.54 -1.39
CA VAL A 90 -2.98 6.41 -2.57
C VAL A 90 -3.21 7.83 -2.09
N VAL A 91 -2.41 8.76 -2.58
CA VAL A 91 -2.54 10.20 -2.34
C VAL A 91 -3.11 10.86 -3.58
N MET A 92 -4.28 11.47 -3.43
CA MET A 92 -4.95 12.23 -4.48
C MET A 92 -4.31 13.60 -4.66
N GLY A 93 -3.95 13.92 -5.89
CA GLY A 93 -3.47 15.25 -6.26
C GLY A 93 -3.34 15.38 -7.77
N PRO A 94 -2.83 16.54 -8.27
CA PRO A 94 -2.54 16.73 -9.69
C PRO A 94 -1.54 15.69 -10.24
N SER A 95 -0.69 15.16 -9.36
CA SER A 95 0.21 14.05 -9.64
C SER A 95 0.00 13.00 -8.54
N PRO A 96 -0.79 11.95 -8.81
CA PRO A 96 -1.06 10.89 -7.84
C PRO A 96 0.22 10.20 -7.37
N ARG A 97 0.27 9.87 -6.09
CA ARG A 97 1.38 9.16 -5.46
C ARG A 97 0.86 7.90 -4.80
N TYR A 98 1.62 6.83 -4.89
CA TYR A 98 1.30 5.56 -4.25
C TYR A 98 2.42 5.19 -3.28
N PHE A 99 2.08 4.83 -2.06
CA PHE A 99 3.04 4.49 -1.03
C PHE A 99 2.84 3.06 -0.56
N THR A 100 3.95 2.38 -0.28
CA THR A 100 3.97 1.08 0.39
C THR A 100 4.77 1.21 1.67
N LEU A 101 4.28 0.59 2.74
CA LEU A 101 5.07 0.32 3.93
C LEU A 101 5.43 -1.16 3.91
N GLU A 102 6.70 -1.47 3.68
CA GLU A 102 7.16 -2.84 3.49
C GLU A 102 7.95 -3.35 4.69
N VAL A 103 7.82 -4.64 4.97
CA VAL A 103 8.68 -5.34 5.90
C VAL A 103 10.12 -5.30 5.37
N THR A 104 11.05 -4.84 6.20
CA THR A 104 12.49 -4.92 5.91
C THR A 104 13.22 -5.62 7.04
N MET A 105 14.34 -6.25 6.72
CA MET A 105 15.28 -6.81 7.70
C MET A 105 16.59 -6.02 7.58
N ARG A 106 17.10 -5.52 8.70
CA ARG A 106 18.37 -4.77 8.75
C ARG A 106 19.35 -5.41 9.73
N GLY A 107 20.64 -5.16 9.48
CA GLY A 107 21.78 -5.69 10.23
C GLY A 107 22.67 -6.58 9.36
N PRO A 108 23.97 -6.75 9.67
CA PRO A 108 24.85 -7.69 8.98
C PRO A 108 24.34 -9.15 9.04
N GLU A 109 23.45 -9.44 10.00
CA GLU A 109 22.80 -10.74 10.18
C GLU A 109 21.31 -10.74 9.79
N LEU A 110 20.76 -9.62 9.28
CA LEU A 110 19.32 -9.45 8.99
C LEU A 110 18.41 -9.77 10.19
N ASP A 111 18.86 -9.46 11.41
CA ASP A 111 18.24 -9.88 12.67
C ASP A 111 17.17 -8.91 13.18
N ARG A 112 17.16 -7.66 12.72
CA ARG A 112 16.18 -6.65 13.15
C ARG A 112 15.08 -6.45 12.12
N ARG A 113 13.84 -6.74 12.53
CA ARG A 113 12.63 -6.35 11.78
C ARG A 113 12.45 -4.84 11.86
N GLY A 114 12.33 -4.21 10.71
CA GLY A 114 11.89 -2.83 10.58
C GLY A 114 10.92 -2.71 9.42
N ASN A 115 10.55 -1.47 9.07
CA ASN A 115 9.81 -1.21 7.86
C ASN A 115 10.50 -0.14 7.01
N VAL A 116 10.24 -0.18 5.71
CA VAL A 116 10.67 0.85 4.77
C VAL A 116 9.44 1.50 4.14
N LEU A 117 9.42 2.82 4.15
CA LEU A 117 8.45 3.61 3.41
C LEU A 117 8.95 3.81 1.98
N CYS A 118 8.19 3.32 1.02
CA CYS A 118 8.49 3.44 -0.40
C CYS A 118 7.41 4.27 -1.09
N GLU A 119 7.82 5.03 -2.08
CA GLU A 119 6.95 5.88 -2.90
C GLU A 119 7.07 5.50 -4.37
N TRP A 120 5.93 5.48 -5.04
CA TRP A 120 5.76 5.22 -6.45
C TRP A 120 5.05 6.40 -7.12
N ARG A 121 5.52 6.76 -8.31
CA ARG A 121 4.91 7.80 -9.15
C ARG A 121 4.92 7.36 -10.60
N ARG A 122 3.96 7.88 -11.39
CA ARG A 122 4.01 7.73 -12.85
C ARG A 122 5.13 8.60 -13.40
N GLU A 123 5.94 8.04 -14.28
CA GLU A 123 6.94 8.77 -15.07
C GLU A 123 6.60 8.67 -16.55
N GLU A 124 7.33 9.38 -17.42
CA GLU A 124 7.11 9.34 -18.87
C GLU A 124 7.16 7.90 -19.41
N LYS A 125 8.02 7.06 -18.83
CA LYS A 125 8.18 5.64 -19.17
C LYS A 125 8.11 4.77 -17.93
N GLY A 126 6.90 4.40 -17.54
CA GLY A 126 6.66 3.46 -16.45
C GLY A 126 6.53 4.14 -15.10
N TYR A 127 7.22 3.61 -14.08
CA TYR A 127 7.04 4.00 -12.70
C TYR A 127 8.38 4.37 -12.04
N GLY A 128 8.42 5.55 -11.45
CA GLY A 128 9.49 5.97 -10.55
C GLY A 128 9.31 5.31 -9.18
N HIS A 129 10.42 4.96 -8.54
CA HIS A 129 10.43 4.33 -7.21
C HIS A 129 11.46 5.01 -6.30
N ALA A 130 11.05 5.41 -5.11
CA ALA A 130 11.90 6.02 -4.10
C ALA A 130 11.75 5.32 -2.74
N ASN A 131 12.86 4.93 -2.14
CA ASN A 131 12.92 4.42 -0.77
C ASN A 131 13.25 5.57 0.18
N HIS A 132 12.35 5.89 1.09
CA HIS A 132 12.51 7.04 2.00
C HIS A 132 13.33 6.73 3.26
N GLY A 133 13.86 5.51 3.37
CA GLY A 133 15.00 5.13 4.24
C GLY A 133 14.77 5.18 5.76
N ALA A 134 13.78 5.94 6.23
CA ALA A 134 13.40 6.06 7.63
C ALA A 134 12.70 4.77 8.06
N GLU A 135 13.16 4.20 9.17
CA GLU A 135 12.38 3.21 9.92
C GLU A 135 11.11 3.90 10.40
N VAL A 136 10.07 3.82 9.59
CA VAL A 136 8.75 4.17 10.05
C VAL A 136 8.27 2.90 10.76
N MET A 137 8.05 2.99 12.06
CA MET A 137 7.28 1.99 12.79
C MET A 137 5.86 2.51 13.01
N PRO A 138 5.07 2.77 11.96
CA PRO A 138 3.68 3.10 12.19
C PRO A 138 3.01 1.78 12.59
N GLU A 139 2.52 1.75 13.83
CA GLU A 139 1.77 0.60 14.34
C GLU A 139 0.37 0.53 13.70
N ASP A 140 -0.07 1.62 13.06
CA ASP A 140 -1.40 1.79 12.50
C ASP A 140 -1.45 2.74 11.29
N ALA A 141 -2.66 2.92 10.75
CA ALA A 141 -2.92 3.82 9.63
C ALA A 141 -2.64 5.30 9.95
N GLU A 142 -2.72 5.73 11.22
CA GLU A 142 -2.47 7.12 11.61
C GLU A 142 -0.96 7.43 11.56
N GLY A 143 -0.13 6.54 12.12
CA GLY A 143 1.32 6.64 12.01
C GLY A 143 1.77 6.63 10.55
N PHE A 144 1.16 5.81 9.71
CA PHE A 144 1.49 5.72 8.30
C PHE A 144 1.11 7.01 7.55
N LEU A 145 -0.08 7.57 7.84
CA LEU A 145 -0.50 8.86 7.32
C LEU A 145 0.48 9.98 7.70
N LYS A 146 0.92 10.03 8.97
CA LYS A 146 1.89 11.04 9.44
C LYS A 146 3.21 10.96 8.65
N ALA A 147 3.69 9.75 8.39
CA ALA A 147 4.91 9.54 7.63
C ALA A 147 4.76 9.98 6.16
N ILE A 148 3.61 9.71 5.54
CA ILE A 148 3.30 10.18 4.18
C ILE A 148 3.22 11.71 4.16
N ALA A 149 2.49 12.32 5.10
CA ALA A 149 2.29 13.77 5.16
C ALA A 149 3.62 14.53 5.29
N ALA A 150 4.62 13.98 5.98
CA ALA A 150 5.96 14.56 6.09
C ALA A 150 6.73 14.61 4.75
N LEU A 151 6.32 13.84 3.73
CA LEU A 151 6.93 13.79 2.40
C LEU A 151 6.14 14.57 1.33
N LEU A 152 4.96 15.06 1.68
CA LEU A 152 4.16 15.90 0.80
C LEU A 152 4.60 17.35 0.96
N PRO A 153 4.65 18.13 -0.13
CA PRO A 153 4.81 19.58 -0.02
C PRO A 153 3.62 20.13 0.79
N GLY A 154 3.90 20.99 1.77
CA GLY A 154 2.87 21.69 2.55
C GLY A 154 2.27 22.89 1.84
#